data_AF-A0A1W6ZKX3-F1
#
_entry.id   AF-A0A1W6ZKX3-F1
#
_cell.length_a   1.000
_cell.length_b   1.000
_cell.length_c   1.000
_cell.angle_alpha   90.00
_cell.angle_beta   90.00
_cell.angle_gamma   90.00
#
_symmetry.space_group_name_H-M   'P 1'
#
loop_
_entity.id
_entity.type
_entity.pdbx_description
1 polymer ?
#
loop_
_entity_poly.entity_id
_entity_poly.type
_entity_poly.pdbx_seq_one_letter_code
_entity_poly.pdbx_strand_id
1 'polypeptide(L)' 'MLAIKRRLNDAGVKTTDLVDHHFINSIYCYDPNGLRLEVTARVDEPGYLEKAAAEAHDGMNAWMEKKARMLAG' A
#
# COMPACT_ATOMS: atom_id res chain seq x y z
N MET A 1 -8.30 3.89 11.56
CA MET A 1 -8.36 2.52 11.01
C MET A 1 -9.04 1.51 11.93
N LEU A 2 -8.58 1.31 13.18
CA LEU A 2 -9.13 0.28 14.08
C LEU A 2 -10.65 0.38 14.29
N ALA A 3 -11.19 1.60 14.38
CA ALA A 3 -12.63 1.83 14.44
C ALA A 3 -13.38 1.33 13.19
N ILE A 4 -12.77 1.47 12.00
CA ILE A 4 -13.35 0.96 10.75
C ILE A 4 -13.25 -0.57 10.71
N LYS A 5 -12.11 -1.16 11.11
CA LYS A 5 -11.95 -2.62 11.26
C LYS A 5 -13.08 -3.19 12.11
N ARG A 6 -13.33 -2.58 13.28
CA ARG A 6 -14.39 -3.01 14.19
C ARG A 6 -15.77 -2.88 13.56
N ARG A 7 -16.10 -1.73 12.97
CA ARG A 7 -17.40 -1.53 12.29
C ARG A 7 -17.66 -2.55 11.18
N LEU A 8 -16.64 -2.92 10.41
CA LEU A 8 -16.75 -3.94 9.36
C LEU A 8 -16.98 -5.32 9.96
N ASN A 9 -16.20 -5.70 10.96
CA ASN A 9 -16.34 -6.99 11.63
C ASN A 9 -17.71 -7.12 12.33
N ASP A 10 -18.19 -6.07 12.99
CA ASP A 10 -19.51 -6.02 13.64
C ASP A 10 -20.66 -6.17 12.61
N ALA A 11 -20.42 -5.77 11.35
CA ALA A 11 -21.34 -5.96 10.23
C ALA A 11 -21.18 -7.33 9.52
N GLY A 12 -20.36 -8.23 10.06
CA GLY A 12 -20.11 -9.57 9.49
C GLY A 12 -19.12 -9.59 8.31
N VAL A 13 -18.49 -8.45 7.99
CA VAL A 13 -17.46 -8.37 6.94
C VAL A 13 -16.12 -8.80 7.52
N LYS A 14 -15.53 -9.87 6.98
CA LYS A 14 -14.20 -10.32 7.38
C LYS A 14 -13.13 -9.33 6.89
N THR A 15 -12.24 -8.94 7.81
CA THR A 15 -11.08 -8.11 7.52
C THR A 15 -9.78 -8.87 7.78
N THR A 16 -8.69 -8.47 7.12
CA THR A 16 -7.34 -8.89 7.52
C THR A 16 -6.96 -8.27 8.87
N ASP A 17 -5.86 -8.78 9.45
CA ASP A 17 -5.14 -8.01 10.45
C ASP A 17 -4.49 -6.75 9.86
N LEU A 18 -3.97 -5.92 10.76
CA LEU A 18 -3.26 -4.72 10.37
C LEU A 18 -2.02 -5.12 9.56
N VAL A 19 -1.89 -4.57 8.37
CA VAL A 19 -0.72 -4.75 7.51
C VAL A 19 0.09 -3.46 7.54
N ASP A 20 1.36 -3.58 7.91
CA ASP A 20 2.32 -2.48 7.94
C ASP A 20 3.09 -2.42 6.62
N HIS A 21 2.94 -1.30 5.89
CA HIS A 21 3.66 -1.01 4.65
C HIS A 21 4.69 0.10 4.84
N HIS A 22 5.17 0.30 6.07
CA HIS A 22 6.12 1.31 6.54
C HIS A 22 5.61 2.76 6.52
N PHE A 23 4.97 3.21 5.45
CA PHE A 23 4.47 4.59 5.30
C PHE A 23 2.94 4.68 5.36
N ILE A 24 2.27 3.54 5.22
CA ILE A 24 0.84 3.38 5.46
C ILE A 24 0.60 2.10 6.27
N ASN A 25 -0.45 2.12 7.06
CA ASN A 25 -1.06 0.92 7.60
C ASN A 25 -2.35 0.64 6.84
N SER A 26 -2.67 -0.64 6.64
CA SER A 26 -3.85 -1.06 5.87
C SER A 26 -4.59 -2.25 6.50
N ILE A 27 -5.89 -2.34 6.21
CA ILE A 27 -6.70 -3.56 6.36
C ILE A 27 -7.42 -3.83 5.04
N TYR A 28 -7.66 -5.10 4.72
CA TYR A 28 -8.36 -5.51 3.51
C TYR A 28 -9.64 -6.27 3.82
N CYS A 29 -10.65 -6.10 2.97
CA CYS A 29 -11.88 -6.89 2.99
C CYS A 29 -12.40 -7.11 1.56
N TYR A 30 -13.47 -7.89 1.42
CA TYR A 30 -14.22 -8.03 0.18
C TYR A 30 -15.59 -7.37 0.32
N ASP A 31 -16.02 -6.70 -0.74
CA ASP A 31 -17.40 -6.23 -0.86
C ASP A 31 -18.36 -7.39 -1.24
N PRO A 32 -19.68 -7.17 -1.23
CA PRO A 32 -20.65 -8.18 -1.62
C PRO A 32 -20.54 -8.68 -3.07
N ASN A 33 -19.88 -7.93 -3.95
CA ASN A 33 -19.65 -8.30 -5.34
C ASN A 33 -18.34 -9.08 -5.53
N GLY A 34 -17.57 -9.31 -4.46
CA GLY A 34 -16.28 -9.99 -4.51
C GLY A 34 -15.11 -9.07 -4.88
N LEU A 35 -15.29 -7.75 -4.88
CA LEU A 35 -14.21 -6.79 -5.10
C LEU A 35 -13.38 -6.63 -3.83
N ARG A 36 -12.05 -6.66 -3.97
CA ARG A 36 -11.14 -6.42 -2.86
C ARG A 36 -11.07 -4.93 -2.56
N LEU A 37 -11.36 -4.56 -1.33
CA LEU A 37 -11.26 -3.21 -0.82
C LEU A 37 -10.09 -3.08 0.16
N GLU A 38 -9.53 -1.88 0.21
CA GLU A 38 -8.48 -1.49 1.15
C GLU A 38 -8.93 -0.26 1.93
N VAL A 39 -8.78 -0.32 3.25
CA VAL A 39 -8.84 0.87 4.10
C VAL A 39 -7.42 1.15 4.55
N THR A 40 -6.88 2.28 4.15
CA THR A 40 -5.50 2.69 4.43
C THR A 40 -5.43 3.98 5.24
N ALA A 41 -4.37 4.14 6.04
CA ALA A 41 -4.07 5.36 6.75
C ALA A 41 -2.56 5.62 6.74
N ARG A 42 -2.19 6.88 6.50
CA ARG A 42 -0.80 7.36 6.53
C ARG A 42 -0.21 7.28 7.94
N VAL A 43 1.02 6.77 7.99
CA VAL A 43 1.87 6.72 9.19
C VAL A 43 3.30 7.18 8.88
N ASP A 44 3.50 7.76 7.70
CA ASP A 44 4.76 8.36 7.29
C ASP A 44 5.17 9.53 8.20
N GLU A 45 6.48 9.64 8.40
CA GLU A 45 7.08 10.82 9.01
C GLU A 45 6.99 12.04 8.06
N PRO A 46 6.94 13.28 8.58
CA PRO A 46 6.97 14.48 7.77
C PRO A 46 8.14 14.48 6.78
N GLY A 47 7.88 14.84 5.51
CA GLY A 47 8.91 14.89 4.47
C GLY A 47 9.08 13.59 3.66
N TYR A 48 8.45 12.48 4.06
CA TYR A 48 8.57 11.20 3.35
C TYR A 48 8.10 11.31 1.88
N LEU A 49 6.94 11.91 1.65
CA LEU A 49 6.36 12.01 0.30
C LEU A 49 7.17 12.93 -0.61
N GLU A 50 7.68 14.03 -0.08
CA GLU A 50 8.53 14.97 -0.79
C GLU A 50 9.83 14.30 -1.22
N LYS A 51 10.46 13.54 -0.32
CA LYS A 51 11.65 12.75 -0.63
C LYS A 51 11.35 11.67 -1.67
N ALA A 52 10.28 10.90 -1.49
CA ALA A 52 9.88 9.86 -2.44
C ALA A 52 9.62 10.44 -3.85
N ALA A 53 9.00 11.61 -3.92
CA ALA A 53 8.77 12.31 -5.18
C ALA A 53 10.09 12.77 -5.83
N ALA A 54 11.04 13.28 -5.05
CA ALA A 54 12.34 13.72 -5.53
C ALA A 54 13.18 12.55 -6.10
N GLU A 55 13.08 11.36 -5.51
CA GLU A 55 13.87 10.18 -5.90
C GLU A 55 13.19 9.29 -6.97
N ALA A 56 11.90 9.53 -7.28
CA ALA A 56 11.09 8.65 -8.13
C ALA A 56 11.67 8.44 -9.55
N HIS A 57 12.13 9.52 -10.19
CA HIS A 57 12.65 9.45 -11.56
C HIS A 57 13.96 8.68 -11.63
N ASP A 58 14.87 8.93 -10.69
CA ASP A 58 16.15 8.23 -10.61
C ASP A 58 15.93 6.73 -10.33
N GLY A 59 15.00 6.40 -9.43
CA GLY A 59 14.60 5.02 -9.16
C GLY A 59 14.05 4.30 -10.41
N MET A 60 13.21 4.97 -11.20
CA MET A 60 12.68 4.41 -12.44
C MET A 60 13.77 4.21 -13.49
N ASN A 61 14.68 5.16 -13.65
CA ASN A 61 15.82 5.05 -14.58
C ASN A 61 16.70 3.85 -14.23
N ALA A 62 17.07 3.71 -12.95
CA ALA A 62 17.86 2.58 -12.47
C ALA A 62 17.18 1.23 -12.72
N TRP A 63 15.85 1.16 -12.54
CA TRP A 63 15.07 -0.03 -12.85
C TRP A 63 15.07 -0.35 -14.35
N MET A 64 14.87 0.65 -15.21
CA MET A 64 14.86 0.47 -16.66
C MET A 64 16.19 -0.07 -17.18
N GLU A 65 17.31 0.46 -16.68
CA GLU A 65 18.64 -0.07 -17.01
C GLU A 65 18.82 -1.51 -16.53
N LYS A 66 18.40 -1.81 -15.29
CA LYS A 66 18.46 -3.17 -14.73
C LYS A 66 17.64 -4.14 -15.59
N LYS A 67 16.44 -3.75 -15.98
CA LYS A 67 15.56 -4.55 -16.85
C LYS A 67 16.18 -4.77 -18.23
N ALA A 68 16.79 -3.75 -18.83
CA ALA A 68 17.47 -3.88 -20.11
C ALA A 68 18.62 -4.90 -20.04
N ARG A 69 19.44 -4.86 -18.97
CA ARG A 69 20.50 -5.85 -18.73
C ARG A 69 19.95 -7.27 -18.58
N MET A 70 18.81 -7.43 -17.89
CA MET A 70 18.15 -8.74 -17.73
C MET A 70 17.62 -9.33 -19.04
N LEU A 71 17.23 -8.50 -20.01
CA LEU A 71 16.72 -8.94 -21.31
C LEU A 71 17.83 -9.21 -22.33
N ALA A 72 19.04 -8.71 -22.08
CA ALA A 72 20.19 -8.85 -22.98
C ALA A 72 21.04 -10.10 -22.69
N GLY A 73 20.74 -10.84 -21.62
CA GLY A 73 21.36 -12.12 -21.28
C GLY A 73 20.35 -13.25 -21.38
#